data_AF-A0A816R9U9-F1
#
_entry.id   AF-A0A816R9U9-F1
#
_cell.length_a   1.000
_cell.length_b   1.000
_cell.length_c   1.000
_cell.angle_alpha   90.00
_cell.angle_beta   90.00
_cell.angle_gamma   90.00
#
_symmetry.space_group_name_H-M   'P 1'
#
loop_
_entity.id
_entity.type
_entity.pdbx_description
1 polymer ?
#
loop_
_entity_poly.entity_id
_entity_poly.type
_entity_poly.pdbx_seq_one_letter_code
_entity_poly.pdbx_strand_id
1 'polypeptide(L)'
;MATFFDLVTRPNESIKSKTTGKFVELSNIPTDLKIPNDWDVKPGDILSWSNYRATETYFVTHESMLLKNPDTSGAGYLTIPLSITSLFPDAVNYFFPALNVIGRSYIASIELAPTDFFFISNFTKEPLPTSIINRNNLSYSFDLNEEVLYVTRLSNSNETQHFPLQATKTSDIIQWILSLDETKTKINVKFNFEDKEMCRKVPRGIITGLPAGWQCEQKDIRMYSENKIQGEWLCEGPEKTNEDARRAIAHFYEGLNIEII
;
A
#
# COMPACT_ATOMS: atom_id res chain seq x y z
N MET A 1 24.89 -26.12 8.04
CA MET A 1 24.10 -26.15 9.30
C MET A 1 22.84 -25.35 9.05
N ALA A 2 21.76 -26.03 8.70
CA ALA A 2 20.44 -25.45 8.50
C ALA A 2 19.48 -26.30 9.32
N THR A 3 18.88 -25.73 10.36
CA THR A 3 17.92 -26.41 11.23
C THR A 3 16.52 -26.10 10.71
N PHE A 4 15.92 -27.11 10.10
CA PHE A 4 14.47 -27.27 9.85
C PHE A 4 13.69 -27.17 11.17
N PHE A 5 12.47 -26.62 11.14
CA PHE A 5 11.39 -27.07 12.04
C PHE A 5 9.98 -26.87 11.45
N ASP A 6 9.36 -28.03 11.17
CA ASP A 6 7.95 -28.43 11.17
C ASP A 6 6.85 -27.52 10.60
N LEU A 7 6.58 -27.74 9.30
CA LEU A 7 5.21 -27.78 8.80
C LEU A 7 4.49 -28.99 9.45
N VAL A 8 3.69 -28.74 10.49
CA VAL A 8 2.84 -29.76 11.10
C VAL A 8 1.59 -29.94 10.24
N THR A 9 1.64 -30.84 9.27
CA THR A 9 0.45 -31.45 8.67
C THR A 9 0.08 -32.71 9.46
N ARG A 10 -0.48 -32.57 10.66
CA ARG A 10 -1.07 -33.71 11.39
C ARG A 10 -2.32 -33.30 12.17
N PRO A 11 -3.43 -34.06 12.06
CA PRO A 11 -4.54 -33.91 12.99
C PRO A 11 -4.14 -34.55 14.33
N ASN A 12 -4.36 -33.82 15.43
CA ASN A 12 -4.30 -34.28 16.83
C ASN A 12 -2.95 -34.38 17.57
N GLU A 13 -2.04 -33.40 17.46
CA GLU A 13 -0.99 -33.24 18.49
C GLU A 13 -0.84 -31.78 18.94
N SER A 14 -0.78 -31.58 20.26
CA SER A 14 -0.60 -30.29 20.93
C SER A 14 0.73 -29.65 20.51
N ILE A 15 0.68 -28.59 19.72
CA ILE A 15 1.88 -27.93 19.18
C ILE A 15 2.48 -26.98 20.23
N LYS A 16 3.43 -27.48 21.03
CA LYS A 16 4.36 -26.63 21.80
C LYS A 16 5.49 -26.15 20.87
N SER A 17 5.42 -24.91 20.39
CA SER A 17 6.58 -24.29 19.73
C SER A 17 6.74 -22.83 20.18
N LYS A 18 7.97 -22.48 20.59
CA LYS A 18 8.37 -21.17 21.14
C LYS A 18 8.93 -20.26 20.04
N THR A 19 8.09 -19.85 19.09
CA THR A 19 8.47 -18.83 18.09
C THR A 19 7.37 -17.79 17.97
N THR A 20 7.75 -16.51 17.96
CA THR A 20 6.88 -15.35 17.78
C THR A 20 6.49 -15.20 16.31
N GLY A 21 5.22 -14.89 16.01
CA GLY A 21 4.72 -14.83 14.64
C GLY A 21 4.53 -16.23 14.04
N LYS A 22 3.82 -17.10 14.75
CA LYS A 22 3.66 -18.51 14.34
C LYS A 22 2.56 -18.62 13.29
N PHE A 23 2.85 -19.36 12.22
CA PHE A 23 1.83 -19.88 11.31
C PHE A 23 1.35 -21.25 11.81
N VAL A 24 0.04 -21.44 11.93
CA VAL A 24 -0.53 -22.75 12.33
C VAL A 24 -1.59 -23.16 11.33
N GLU A 25 -1.40 -24.34 10.71
CA GLU A 25 -2.42 -24.97 9.87
C GLU A 25 -3.35 -25.83 10.74
N LEU A 26 -4.66 -25.65 10.63
CA LEU A 26 -5.65 -26.28 11.50
C LEU A 26 -6.75 -26.99 10.70
N SER A 27 -7.35 -28.03 11.27
CA SER A 27 -8.26 -28.92 10.54
C SER A 27 -9.76 -28.62 10.70
N ASN A 28 -10.17 -27.81 11.70
CA ASN A 28 -11.59 -27.47 11.96
C ASN A 28 -11.75 -26.02 12.41
N ILE A 29 -12.56 -25.22 11.71
CA ILE A 29 -12.82 -23.80 12.03
C ILE A 29 -13.72 -23.70 13.28
N PRO A 30 -13.33 -22.94 14.32
CA PRO A 30 -14.20 -22.66 15.46
C PRO A 30 -15.45 -21.92 15.00
N THR A 31 -16.63 -22.42 15.36
CA THR A 31 -17.92 -21.84 14.95
C THR A 31 -18.20 -20.48 15.61
N ASP A 32 -17.48 -20.12 16.66
CA ASP A 32 -17.69 -18.92 17.47
C ASP A 32 -16.51 -17.94 17.47
N LEU A 33 -15.52 -18.13 16.59
CA LEU A 33 -14.30 -17.30 16.47
C LEU A 33 -13.51 -17.13 17.78
N LYS A 34 -13.74 -18.00 18.77
CA LYS A 34 -12.96 -18.06 20.01
C LYS A 34 -11.84 -19.07 19.89
N ILE A 35 -10.73 -18.76 20.54
CA ILE A 35 -9.58 -19.65 20.61
C ILE A 35 -9.82 -20.68 21.72
N PRO A 36 -9.71 -21.98 21.43
CA PRO A 36 -9.73 -23.01 22.47
C PRO A 36 -8.64 -22.79 23.52
N ASN A 37 -8.96 -23.00 24.80
CA ASN A 37 -8.03 -22.75 25.91
C ASN A 37 -6.76 -23.61 25.89
N ASP A 38 -6.76 -24.71 25.13
CA ASP A 38 -5.65 -25.64 24.98
C ASP A 38 -4.69 -25.25 23.84
N TRP A 39 -4.98 -24.20 23.07
CA TRP A 39 -4.10 -23.72 22.02
C TRP A 39 -2.99 -22.83 22.59
N ASP A 40 -1.74 -23.19 22.29
CA ASP A 40 -0.56 -22.36 22.57
C ASP A 40 -0.37 -21.33 21.43
N VAL A 41 -1.30 -20.37 21.38
CA VAL A 41 -1.30 -19.25 20.42
C VAL A 41 -1.30 -17.91 21.15
N LYS A 42 -0.75 -16.88 20.52
CA LYS A 42 -0.54 -15.56 21.10
C LYS A 42 -1.08 -14.47 20.19
N PRO A 43 -1.36 -13.26 20.73
CA PRO A 43 -1.73 -12.11 19.91
C PRO A 43 -0.73 -11.90 18.76
N GLY A 44 -1.26 -11.71 17.56
CA GLY A 44 -0.50 -11.60 16.30
C GLY A 44 -0.07 -12.92 15.67
N ASP A 45 -0.38 -14.09 16.24
CA ASP A 45 -0.21 -15.35 15.49
C ASP A 45 -1.19 -15.42 14.31
N ILE A 46 -0.75 -16.06 13.22
CA ILE A 46 -1.50 -16.24 11.98
C ILE A 46 -1.94 -17.69 11.90
N LEU A 47 -3.24 -17.92 11.85
CA LEU A 47 -3.84 -19.26 11.80
C LEU A 47 -4.52 -19.45 10.44
N SER A 48 -4.29 -20.57 9.77
CA SER A 48 -4.91 -20.89 8.49
C SER A 48 -5.52 -22.28 8.55
N TRP A 49 -6.68 -22.49 7.94
CA TRP A 49 -7.34 -23.80 7.91
C TRP A 49 -7.26 -24.51 6.57
N SER A 50 -6.42 -23.98 5.69
CA SER A 50 -6.10 -24.52 4.38
C SER A 50 -4.72 -24.03 3.93
N ASN A 51 -4.40 -24.24 2.64
CA ASN A 51 -3.33 -23.50 1.97
C ASN A 51 -3.52 -21.99 2.24
N TYR A 52 -2.44 -21.26 2.55
CA TYR A 52 -2.40 -19.83 2.93
C TYR A 52 -3.15 -18.89 1.95
N ARG A 53 -3.53 -19.41 0.77
CA ARG A 53 -4.33 -18.76 -0.28
C ARG A 53 -5.85 -18.82 -0.07
N ALA A 54 -6.35 -19.21 1.09
CA ALA A 54 -7.79 -19.20 1.31
C ALA A 54 -8.25 -18.05 2.21
N THR A 55 -9.49 -17.69 1.97
CA THR A 55 -10.39 -16.84 2.75
C THR A 55 -10.57 -17.31 4.21
N GLU A 56 -9.82 -18.31 4.67
CA GLU A 56 -9.88 -18.94 6.00
C GLU A 56 -8.57 -18.74 6.78
N THR A 57 -7.89 -17.62 6.54
CA THR A 57 -6.79 -17.13 7.38
C THR A 57 -7.34 -16.19 8.45
N TYR A 58 -6.83 -16.32 9.67
CA TYR A 58 -7.24 -15.55 10.83
C TYR A 58 -6.01 -15.07 11.62
N PHE A 59 -6.19 -13.98 12.34
CA PHE A 59 -5.21 -13.41 13.26
C PHE A 59 -5.72 -13.55 14.70
N VAL A 60 -4.84 -13.88 15.62
CA VAL A 60 -5.15 -13.89 17.05
C VAL A 60 -5.10 -12.48 17.60
N THR A 61 -6.21 -12.00 18.19
CA THR A 61 -6.29 -10.68 18.83
C THR A 61 -5.80 -10.73 20.28
N HIS A 62 -5.65 -9.57 20.92
CA HIS A 62 -5.31 -9.47 22.35
C HIS A 62 -6.39 -10.06 23.28
N GLU A 63 -7.63 -10.17 22.80
CA GLU A 63 -8.78 -10.72 23.54
C GLU A 63 -8.92 -12.25 23.37
N SER A 64 -7.92 -12.91 22.78
CA SER A 64 -7.98 -14.34 22.42
C SER A 64 -9.14 -14.65 21.46
N MET A 65 -9.45 -13.72 20.57
CA MET A 65 -10.41 -13.90 19.48
C MET A 65 -9.71 -14.05 18.14
N LEU A 66 -10.42 -14.60 17.17
CA LEU A 66 -9.98 -14.71 15.78
C LEU A 66 -10.53 -13.55 14.95
N LEU A 67 -9.61 -12.77 14.38
CA LEU A 67 -9.92 -11.77 13.38
C LEU A 67 -9.68 -12.35 11.99
N LYS A 68 -10.70 -12.40 11.15
CA LYS A 68 -10.56 -12.89 9.78
C LYS A 68 -9.66 -11.99 8.95
N ASN A 69 -8.86 -12.58 8.05
CA ASN A 69 -8.13 -11.86 7.01
C ASN A 69 -9.09 -10.96 6.23
N PRO A 70 -8.87 -9.63 6.17
CA PRO A 70 -9.78 -8.70 5.51
C PRO A 70 -9.78 -8.82 3.98
N ASP A 71 -8.90 -9.63 3.39
CA ASP A 71 -8.95 -9.89 1.95
C ASP A 71 -10.25 -10.62 1.55
N THR A 72 -11.08 -9.92 0.79
CA THR A 72 -12.29 -10.47 0.17
C THR A 72 -12.06 -10.86 -1.28
N SER A 73 -10.84 -10.67 -1.81
CA SER A 73 -10.50 -11.17 -3.13
C SER A 73 -10.53 -12.70 -3.08
N GLY A 74 -11.17 -13.34 -4.06
CA GLY A 74 -11.16 -14.82 -4.15
C GLY A 74 -9.77 -15.41 -4.39
N ALA A 75 -8.73 -14.57 -4.48
CA ALA A 75 -7.33 -14.95 -4.68
C ALA A 75 -6.59 -15.28 -3.36
N GLY A 76 -7.13 -14.84 -2.22
CA GLY A 76 -6.63 -15.17 -0.88
C GLY A 76 -5.23 -14.61 -0.60
N TYR A 77 -5.04 -13.32 -0.88
CA TYR A 77 -3.86 -12.60 -0.43
C TYR A 77 -3.96 -12.29 1.06
N LEU A 78 -2.82 -12.28 1.74
CA LEU A 78 -2.76 -11.88 3.14
C LEU A 78 -2.69 -10.36 3.25
N THR A 79 -3.66 -9.77 3.94
CA THR A 79 -3.60 -8.38 4.41
C THR A 79 -3.56 -8.39 5.93
N ILE A 80 -2.50 -7.85 6.54
CA ILE A 80 -2.40 -7.78 8.00
C ILE A 80 -3.04 -6.48 8.48
N PRO A 81 -4.18 -6.52 9.18
CA PRO A 81 -4.95 -5.31 9.51
C PRO A 81 -4.33 -4.52 10.66
N LEU A 82 -4.68 -3.23 10.73
CA LEU A 82 -4.15 -2.28 11.71
C LEU A 82 -4.44 -2.70 13.16
N SER A 83 -5.59 -3.33 13.40
CA SER A 83 -5.98 -3.86 14.72
C SER A 83 -5.04 -4.96 15.24
N ILE A 84 -4.25 -5.56 14.36
CA ILE A 84 -3.23 -6.57 14.68
C ILE A 84 -1.84 -5.93 14.71
N THR A 85 -1.49 -5.13 13.70
CA THR A 85 -0.15 -4.52 13.63
C THR A 85 0.08 -3.50 14.73
N SER A 86 -0.96 -2.78 15.18
CA SER A 86 -0.88 -1.85 16.32
C SER A 86 -0.51 -2.49 17.66
N LEU A 87 -0.55 -3.82 17.76
CA LEU A 87 -0.07 -4.56 18.94
C LEU A 87 1.46 -4.56 19.03
N PHE A 88 2.15 -4.24 17.94
CA PHE A 88 3.59 -4.32 17.80
C PHE A 88 4.17 -2.94 17.48
N PRO A 89 5.24 -2.52 18.17
CA PRO A 89 5.88 -1.24 17.84
C PRO A 89 6.54 -1.24 16.44
N ASP A 90 6.96 -2.41 15.94
CA ASP A 90 7.54 -2.59 14.61
C ASP A 90 6.88 -3.80 13.94
N ALA A 91 5.73 -3.55 13.29
CA ALA A 91 4.89 -4.61 12.77
C ALA A 91 5.57 -5.38 11.62
N VAL A 92 6.25 -4.67 10.72
CA VAL A 92 6.91 -5.33 9.57
C VAL A 92 7.99 -6.29 10.04
N ASN A 93 8.86 -5.88 10.98
CA ASN A 93 9.87 -6.79 11.51
C ASN A 93 9.27 -7.91 12.36
N TYR A 94 8.17 -7.67 13.09
CA TYR A 94 7.47 -8.72 13.84
C TYR A 94 6.94 -9.83 12.91
N PHE A 95 6.28 -9.45 11.82
CA PHE A 95 5.68 -10.41 10.88
C PHE A 95 6.66 -10.99 9.86
N PHE A 96 7.83 -10.37 9.66
CA PHE A 96 8.81 -10.77 8.65
C PHE A 96 9.13 -12.29 8.61
N PRO A 97 9.33 -12.99 9.74
CA PRO A 97 9.58 -14.43 9.73
C PRO A 97 8.41 -15.23 9.12
N ALA A 98 7.17 -14.92 9.51
CA ALA A 98 5.97 -15.60 9.00
C ALA A 98 5.78 -15.31 7.51
N LEU A 99 5.97 -14.04 7.11
CA LEU A 99 5.82 -13.58 5.74
C LEU A 99 6.81 -14.23 4.78
N ASN A 100 8.03 -14.53 5.24
CA ASN A 100 9.01 -15.28 4.43
C ASN A 100 8.61 -16.74 4.23
N VAL A 101 7.92 -17.36 5.19
CA VAL A 101 7.41 -18.74 5.05
C VAL A 101 6.24 -18.79 4.07
N ILE A 102 5.31 -17.84 4.18
CA ILE A 102 4.16 -17.73 3.29
C ILE A 102 4.61 -17.43 1.86
N GLY A 103 5.64 -16.59 1.71
CA GLY A 103 6.14 -16.11 0.43
C GLY A 103 5.55 -14.74 0.10
N ARG A 104 6.43 -13.77 -0.20
CA ARG A 104 6.04 -12.37 -0.31
C ARG A 104 4.98 -12.10 -1.38
N SER A 105 4.99 -12.86 -2.46
CA SER A 105 4.01 -12.78 -3.56
C SER A 105 2.56 -13.07 -3.16
N TYR A 106 2.30 -13.55 -1.94
CA TYR A 106 0.97 -13.81 -1.42
C TYR A 106 0.52 -12.82 -0.35
N ILE A 107 1.31 -11.77 -0.13
CA ILE A 107 1.01 -10.69 0.79
C ILE A 107 0.51 -9.54 -0.08
N ALA A 108 -0.74 -9.12 0.15
CA ALA A 108 -1.26 -7.91 -0.47
C ALA A 108 -0.72 -6.68 0.24
N SER A 109 -0.81 -6.64 1.58
CA SER A 109 -0.32 -5.50 2.34
C SER A 109 -0.21 -5.73 3.85
N ILE A 110 0.49 -4.80 4.50
CA ILE A 110 0.58 -4.68 5.96
C ILE A 110 0.09 -3.29 6.33
N GLU A 111 -1.02 -3.18 7.04
CA GLU A 111 -1.50 -1.88 7.53
C GLU A 111 -0.62 -1.40 8.68
N LEU A 112 -0.19 -0.13 8.65
CA LEU A 112 0.72 0.45 9.63
C LEU A 112 0.07 1.62 10.35
N ALA A 113 0.41 1.79 11.63
CA ALA A 113 0.16 3.05 12.31
C ALA A 113 1.22 4.08 11.86
N PRO A 114 0.89 5.38 11.77
CA PRO A 114 1.89 6.42 11.49
C PRO A 114 2.95 6.55 12.61
N THR A 115 2.72 5.89 13.75
CA THR A 115 3.65 5.79 14.88
C THR A 115 4.49 4.52 14.89
N ASP A 116 4.28 3.60 13.94
CA ASP A 116 5.04 2.35 13.84
C ASP A 116 6.52 2.64 13.53
N PHE A 117 7.44 1.90 14.17
CA PHE A 117 8.88 2.10 14.02
C PHE A 117 9.37 1.83 12.60
N PHE A 118 8.82 0.84 11.89
CA PHE A 118 9.15 0.60 10.49
C PHE A 118 8.68 1.79 9.65
N PHE A 119 7.44 2.26 9.87
CA PHE A 119 6.91 3.43 9.17
C PHE A 119 7.83 4.65 9.34
N ILE A 120 8.15 4.98 10.59
CA ILE A 120 9.01 6.14 10.92
C ILE A 120 10.40 5.95 10.32
N SER A 121 11.03 4.81 10.54
CA SER A 121 12.42 4.58 10.11
C SER A 121 12.58 4.60 8.59
N ASN A 122 11.52 4.33 7.83
CA ASN A 122 11.60 4.13 6.39
C ASN A 122 10.97 5.26 5.56
N PHE A 123 9.85 5.83 5.97
CA PHE A 123 9.10 6.81 5.17
C PHE A 123 9.27 8.24 5.66
N THR A 124 9.29 8.45 6.99
CA THR A 124 9.26 9.81 7.54
C THR A 124 10.54 10.22 8.26
N LYS A 125 11.40 9.27 8.64
CA LYS A 125 12.65 9.43 9.41
C LYS A 125 12.50 10.11 10.79
N GLU A 126 11.37 10.75 11.04
CA GLU A 126 10.93 11.40 12.26
C GLU A 126 9.41 11.18 12.43
N PRO A 127 8.86 11.28 13.64
CA PRO A 127 7.41 11.20 13.84
C PRO A 127 6.67 12.27 13.05
N LEU A 128 5.53 11.90 12.45
CA LEU A 128 4.65 12.87 11.81
C LEU A 128 4.09 13.87 12.84
N PRO A 129 3.68 15.08 12.40
CA PRO A 129 2.98 16.02 13.26
C PRO A 129 1.74 15.38 13.92
N THR A 130 1.48 15.72 15.19
CA THR A 130 0.33 15.19 15.95
C THR A 130 -1.01 15.43 15.24
N SER A 131 -1.15 16.54 14.52
CA SER A 131 -2.34 16.86 13.71
C SER A 131 -2.60 15.85 12.60
N ILE A 132 -1.55 15.20 12.07
CA ILE A 132 -1.65 14.15 11.05
C ILE A 132 -1.84 12.78 11.71
N ILE A 133 -1.11 12.48 12.79
CA ILE A 133 -1.23 11.22 13.52
C ILE A 133 -2.67 11.00 14.02
N ASN A 134 -3.34 12.06 14.48
CA ASN A 134 -4.70 11.98 15.02
C ASN A 134 -5.79 11.91 13.94
N ARG A 135 -5.43 11.90 12.64
CA ARG A 135 -6.41 11.74 11.56
C ARG A 135 -6.90 10.29 11.52
N ASN A 136 -8.17 10.09 11.81
CA ASN A 136 -8.84 8.79 11.74
C ASN A 136 -9.47 8.51 10.36
N ASN A 137 -9.29 9.41 9.40
CA ASN A 137 -9.85 9.29 8.04
C ASN A 137 -8.83 8.78 7.02
N LEU A 138 -7.69 8.27 7.47
CA LEU A 138 -6.59 7.78 6.64
C LEU A 138 -6.24 6.34 7.00
N SER A 139 -5.87 5.55 6.01
CA SER A 139 -5.15 4.29 6.18
C SER A 139 -3.75 4.40 5.58
N TYR A 140 -2.81 3.68 6.19
CA TYR A 140 -1.43 3.55 5.74
C TYR A 140 -1.18 2.06 5.52
N SER A 141 -0.95 1.66 4.28
CA SER A 141 -0.84 0.26 3.88
C SER A 141 0.46 0.05 3.13
N PHE A 142 1.32 -0.84 3.62
CA PHE A 142 2.63 -1.11 3.03
C PHE A 142 2.60 -2.39 2.21
N ASP A 143 2.94 -2.29 0.93
CA ASP A 143 3.20 -3.44 0.06
C ASP A 143 4.68 -3.80 0.10
N LEU A 144 4.96 -5.01 0.60
CA LEU A 144 6.31 -5.55 0.76
C LEU A 144 6.97 -5.95 -0.57
N ASN A 145 6.18 -6.23 -1.61
CA ASN A 145 6.68 -6.62 -2.93
C ASN A 145 7.07 -5.40 -3.76
N GLU A 146 6.20 -4.39 -3.77
CA GLU A 146 6.47 -3.14 -4.49
C GLU A 146 7.38 -2.20 -3.69
N GLU A 147 7.54 -2.46 -2.38
CA GLU A 147 8.20 -1.56 -1.44
C GLU A 147 7.56 -0.17 -1.50
N VAL A 148 6.22 -0.11 -1.45
CA VAL A 148 5.44 1.12 -1.58
C VAL A 148 4.50 1.25 -0.38
N LEU A 149 4.45 2.46 0.18
CA LEU A 149 3.40 2.85 1.13
C LEU A 149 2.24 3.50 0.38
N TYR A 150 1.06 2.92 0.51
CA TYR A 150 -0.21 3.50 0.08
C TYR A 150 -0.79 4.28 1.26
N VAL A 151 -1.07 5.55 1.04
CA VAL A 151 -1.86 6.35 1.97
C VAL A 151 -3.20 6.64 1.32
N THR A 152 -4.29 6.18 1.93
CA THR A 152 -5.63 6.22 1.34
C THR A 152 -6.59 6.96 2.27
N ARG A 153 -7.45 7.81 1.70
CA ARG A 153 -8.57 8.39 2.45
C ARG A 153 -9.69 7.36 2.59
N LEU A 154 -10.05 7.00 3.82
CA LEU A 154 -11.05 5.97 4.09
C LEU A 154 -12.43 6.27 3.51
N SER A 155 -12.80 7.55 3.36
CA SER A 155 -14.09 7.95 2.77
C SER A 155 -14.12 7.84 1.24
N ASN A 156 -12.97 7.70 0.58
CA ASN A 156 -12.87 7.60 -0.88
C ASN A 156 -11.57 6.85 -1.26
N SER A 157 -11.68 5.57 -1.60
CA SER A 157 -10.53 4.72 -1.96
C SER A 157 -9.81 5.19 -3.23
N ASN A 158 -10.44 6.01 -4.07
CA ASN A 158 -9.79 6.61 -5.24
C ASN A 158 -8.80 7.73 -4.83
N GLU A 159 -8.90 8.25 -3.62
CA GLU A 159 -7.93 9.19 -3.04
C GLU A 159 -6.82 8.42 -2.34
N THR A 160 -5.98 7.79 -3.16
CA THR A 160 -4.80 7.04 -2.71
C THR A 160 -3.54 7.64 -3.31
N GLN A 161 -2.49 7.79 -2.51
CA GLN A 161 -1.16 8.19 -2.97
C GLN A 161 -0.14 7.11 -2.62
N HIS A 162 0.77 6.89 -3.56
CA HIS A 162 1.83 5.90 -3.45
C HIS A 162 3.13 6.61 -3.10
N PHE A 163 3.83 6.07 -2.12
CA PHE A 163 5.08 6.59 -1.59
C PHE A 163 6.12 5.46 -1.62
N PRO A 164 6.95 5.39 -2.66
CA PRO A 164 7.99 4.37 -2.77
C PRO A 164 9.00 4.48 -1.63
N LEU A 165 9.42 3.32 -1.11
CA LEU A 165 10.48 3.17 -0.14
C LEU A 165 11.76 3.82 -0.71
N GLN A 166 12.52 4.49 0.15
CA GLN A 166 13.77 5.19 -0.18
C GLN A 166 13.67 6.46 -1.05
N ALA A 167 12.64 6.62 -1.89
CA ALA A 167 12.46 7.83 -2.72
C ALA A 167 11.62 8.91 -2.02
N THR A 168 10.75 8.51 -1.11
CA THR A 168 9.79 9.41 -0.44
C THR A 168 10.47 10.32 0.58
N LYS A 169 10.15 11.62 0.56
CA LYS A 169 10.45 12.52 1.67
C LYS A 169 9.23 12.67 2.57
N THR A 170 9.49 12.88 3.85
CA THR A 170 8.47 13.18 4.88
C THR A 170 7.55 14.33 4.47
N SER A 171 8.11 15.36 3.85
CA SER A 171 7.38 16.52 3.34
C SER A 171 6.30 16.14 2.34
N ASP A 172 6.55 15.12 1.51
CA ASP A 172 5.67 14.74 0.42
C ASP A 172 4.40 14.09 0.97
N ILE A 173 4.56 13.23 1.99
CA ILE A 173 3.44 12.61 2.73
C ILE A 173 2.62 13.69 3.43
N ILE A 174 3.28 14.57 4.17
CA ILE A 174 2.62 15.65 4.92
C ILE A 174 1.84 16.56 3.96
N GLN A 175 2.46 17.01 2.88
CA GLN A 175 1.81 17.91 1.93
C GLN A 175 0.62 17.25 1.24
N TRP A 176 0.73 15.98 0.82
CA TRP A 176 -0.41 15.26 0.26
C TRP A 176 -1.56 15.15 1.26
N ILE A 177 -1.29 14.79 2.52
CA ILE A 177 -2.33 14.69 3.55
C ILE A 177 -3.02 16.04 3.79
N LEU A 178 -2.26 17.13 3.87
CA LEU A 178 -2.82 18.47 4.04
C LEU A 178 -3.66 18.91 2.84
N SER A 179 -3.34 18.40 1.65
CA SER A 179 -4.06 18.70 0.41
C SER A 179 -5.45 18.05 0.29
N LEU A 180 -5.74 17.01 1.08
CA LEU A 180 -6.97 16.23 0.98
C LEU A 180 -8.25 17.01 1.32
N ASP A 181 -8.11 18.07 2.13
CA ASP A 181 -9.22 18.92 2.54
C ASP A 181 -9.28 20.23 1.73
N GLU A 182 -8.40 20.38 0.75
CA GLU A 182 -8.36 21.55 -0.12
C GLU A 182 -9.30 21.40 -1.30
N THR A 183 -9.82 22.53 -1.80
CA THR A 183 -10.55 22.53 -3.07
C THR A 183 -9.63 22.01 -4.16
N LYS A 184 -10.09 20.98 -4.87
CA LYS A 184 -9.35 20.39 -5.98
C LYS A 184 -9.73 21.07 -7.29
N THR A 185 -8.75 21.20 -8.16
CA THR A 185 -8.93 21.61 -9.55
C THR A 185 -8.36 20.54 -10.48
N LYS A 186 -8.80 20.59 -11.74
CA LYS A 186 -8.38 19.66 -12.78
C LYS A 186 -7.65 20.43 -13.87
N ILE A 187 -6.55 19.85 -14.35
CA ILE A 187 -5.83 20.30 -15.53
C ILE A 187 -5.91 19.17 -16.55
N ASN A 188 -6.37 19.50 -17.74
CA ASN A 188 -6.41 18.58 -18.85
C ASN A 188 -5.25 18.92 -19.81
N VAL A 189 -4.29 18.01 -19.94
CA VAL A 189 -3.13 18.18 -20.82
C VAL A 189 -3.33 17.33 -22.06
N LYS A 190 -3.68 17.98 -23.17
CA LYS A 190 -3.84 17.30 -24.46
C LYS A 190 -2.56 17.43 -25.26
N PHE A 191 -2.16 16.33 -25.86
CA PHE A 191 -1.00 16.30 -26.75
C PHE A 191 -1.31 15.60 -28.06
N ASN A 192 -0.82 16.18 -29.15
CA ASN A 192 -0.86 15.60 -30.48
C ASN A 192 0.50 15.84 -31.16
N PHE A 193 1.29 14.78 -31.28
CA PHE A 193 2.61 14.84 -31.88
C PHE A 193 2.57 14.19 -33.25
N GLU A 194 2.97 14.96 -34.26
CA GLU A 194 2.98 14.56 -35.66
C GLU A 194 4.38 14.75 -36.25
N ASP A 195 5.32 13.92 -35.80
CA ASP A 195 6.66 13.79 -36.36
C ASP A 195 7.39 12.59 -35.71
N LYS A 196 8.20 11.86 -36.48
CA LYS A 196 8.90 10.66 -35.96
C LYS A 196 9.91 10.99 -34.87
N GLU A 197 10.62 12.11 -35.01
CA GLU A 197 11.63 12.55 -34.06
C GLU A 197 10.99 13.07 -32.78
N MET A 198 9.90 13.84 -32.89
CA MET A 198 9.10 14.25 -31.73
C MET A 198 8.45 13.07 -31.01
N CYS A 199 7.85 12.12 -31.73
CA CYS A 199 7.24 10.91 -31.15
C CYS A 199 8.22 10.05 -30.34
N ARG A 200 9.52 10.09 -30.67
CA ARG A 200 10.60 9.43 -29.90
C ARG A 200 10.99 10.21 -28.64
N LYS A 201 10.78 11.53 -28.64
CA LYS A 201 11.11 12.44 -27.53
C LYS A 201 9.97 12.65 -26.54
N VAL A 202 8.75 12.21 -26.87
CA VAL A 202 7.59 12.29 -25.95
C VAL A 202 7.96 11.62 -24.63
N PRO A 203 7.90 12.34 -23.49
CA PRO A 203 8.08 11.73 -22.20
C PRO A 203 7.03 10.62 -22.01
N ARG A 204 7.49 9.38 -21.95
CA ARG A 204 6.65 8.21 -21.66
C ARG A 204 6.81 7.93 -20.17
N GLY A 205 5.89 8.43 -19.36
CA GLY A 205 5.94 8.23 -17.91
C GLY A 205 5.10 9.24 -17.15
N ILE A 206 5.13 9.12 -15.82
CA ILE A 206 4.45 10.01 -14.88
C ILE A 206 5.03 11.43 -15.04
N ILE A 207 4.17 12.44 -15.13
CA ILE A 207 4.62 13.85 -15.12
C ILE A 207 5.33 14.11 -13.79
N THR A 208 6.62 14.44 -13.86
CA THR A 208 7.45 14.69 -12.68
C THR A 208 7.53 16.18 -12.35
N GLY A 209 7.94 16.51 -11.12
CA GLY A 209 8.12 17.90 -10.69
C GLY A 209 6.83 18.65 -10.36
N LEU A 210 5.69 17.96 -10.32
CA LEU A 210 4.42 18.53 -9.87
C LEU A 210 4.49 18.93 -8.39
N PRO A 211 3.79 19.99 -7.97
CA PRO A 211 3.61 20.29 -6.55
C PRO A 211 2.97 19.10 -5.83
N ALA A 212 3.27 18.94 -4.54
CA ALA A 212 2.65 17.89 -3.76
C ALA A 212 1.12 18.00 -3.74
N GLY A 213 0.46 16.84 -3.72
CA GLY A 213 -1.00 16.74 -3.83
C GLY A 213 -1.52 16.59 -5.27
N TRP A 214 -0.66 16.79 -6.28
CA TRP A 214 -1.03 16.58 -7.68
C TRP A 214 -0.80 15.14 -8.12
N GLN A 215 -1.80 14.58 -8.80
CA GLN A 215 -1.75 13.29 -9.44
C GLN A 215 -2.16 13.44 -10.90
N CYS A 216 -1.48 12.76 -11.80
CA CYS A 216 -1.84 12.75 -13.22
C CYS A 216 -2.07 11.31 -13.67
N GLU A 217 -3.23 11.08 -14.27
CA GLU A 217 -3.59 9.81 -14.89
C GLU A 217 -3.61 9.99 -16.41
N GLN A 218 -2.98 9.06 -17.12
CA GLN A 218 -3.00 9.07 -18.57
C GLN A 218 -4.35 8.54 -19.07
N LYS A 219 -5.02 9.32 -19.92
CA LYS A 219 -6.27 8.96 -20.57
C LYS A 219 -6.07 8.89 -22.09
N ASP A 220 -6.69 7.89 -22.70
CA ASP A 220 -6.89 7.82 -24.15
C ASP A 220 -5.64 7.96 -25.03
N ILE A 221 -4.50 7.36 -24.64
CA ILE A 221 -3.35 7.27 -25.55
C ILE A 221 -3.69 6.43 -26.78
N ARG A 222 -3.44 7.01 -27.96
CA ARG A 222 -3.54 6.34 -29.26
C ARG A 222 -2.27 6.59 -30.05
N MET A 223 -1.57 5.50 -30.34
CA MET A 223 -0.47 5.50 -31.29
C MET A 223 -1.02 5.10 -32.66
N TYR A 224 -1.16 6.07 -33.56
CA TYR A 224 -1.72 5.84 -34.90
C TYR A 224 -0.68 5.32 -35.87
N SER A 225 0.58 5.72 -35.70
CA SER A 225 1.74 5.22 -36.46
C SER A 225 3.03 5.53 -35.70
N GLU A 226 4.19 5.11 -36.24
CA GLU A 226 5.50 5.53 -35.70
C GLU A 226 5.71 7.05 -35.69
N ASN A 227 4.89 7.79 -36.45
CA ASN A 227 5.03 9.23 -36.63
C ASN A 227 3.89 10.02 -35.96
N LYS A 228 2.92 9.35 -35.32
CA LYS A 228 1.78 10.03 -34.70
C LYS A 228 1.35 9.40 -33.38
N ILE A 229 1.41 10.20 -32.32
CA ILE A 229 0.89 9.90 -30.99
C ILE A 229 -0.08 11.01 -30.57
N GLN A 230 -1.22 10.60 -30.04
CA GLN A 230 -2.19 11.50 -29.42
C GLN A 230 -2.60 10.93 -28.07
N GLY A 231 -2.90 11.80 -27.11
CA GLY A 231 -3.46 11.38 -25.84
C GLY A 231 -3.75 12.55 -24.93
N GLU A 232 -4.16 12.22 -23.72
CA GLU A 232 -4.54 13.16 -22.70
C GLU A 232 -3.93 12.75 -21.35
N TRP A 233 -3.56 13.74 -20.55
CA TRP A 233 -3.39 13.54 -19.11
C TRP A 233 -4.47 14.30 -18.38
N LEU A 234 -5.16 13.60 -17.48
CA LEU A 234 -6.02 14.22 -16.50
C LEU A 234 -5.24 14.37 -15.20
N CYS A 235 -4.87 15.61 -14.90
CA CYS A 235 -4.19 15.95 -13.66
C CYS A 235 -5.19 16.57 -12.68
N GLU A 236 -5.14 16.14 -11.43
CA GLU A 236 -5.98 16.67 -10.35
C GLU A 236 -5.10 16.97 -9.12
N GLY A 237 -5.35 18.11 -8.49
CA GLY A 237 -4.63 18.53 -7.30
C GLY A 237 -5.18 19.81 -6.69
N PRO A 238 -4.50 20.39 -5.70
CA PRO A 238 -4.98 21.58 -5.00
C PRO A 238 -5.13 22.81 -5.89
N GLU A 239 -6.26 23.49 -5.77
CA GLU A 239 -6.53 24.74 -6.49
C GLU A 239 -5.47 25.81 -6.19
N LYS A 240 -5.01 25.91 -4.95
CA LYS A 240 -4.01 26.90 -4.53
C LYS A 240 -2.65 26.76 -5.23
N THR A 241 -2.32 25.57 -5.74
CA THR A 241 -1.06 25.29 -6.47
C THR A 241 -1.28 25.03 -7.96
N ASN A 242 -2.45 25.38 -8.51
CA ASN A 242 -2.80 25.22 -9.92
C ASN A 242 -1.76 25.83 -10.87
N GLU A 243 -1.37 27.08 -10.63
CA GLU A 243 -0.39 27.76 -11.47
C GLU A 243 1.01 27.14 -11.38
N ASP A 244 1.39 26.63 -10.21
CA ASP A 244 2.66 25.91 -10.04
C ASP A 244 2.66 24.59 -10.82
N ALA A 245 1.54 23.85 -10.77
CA ALA A 245 1.35 22.62 -11.53
C ALA A 245 1.35 22.89 -13.04
N ARG A 246 0.64 23.93 -13.51
CA ARG A 246 0.67 24.36 -14.92
C ARG A 246 2.08 24.66 -15.39
N ARG A 247 2.87 25.37 -14.59
CA ARG A 247 4.28 25.67 -14.91
C ARG A 247 5.15 24.41 -14.96
N ALA A 248 4.98 23.49 -14.01
CA ALA A 248 5.70 22.21 -14.00
C ALA A 248 5.36 21.35 -15.23
N ILE A 249 4.07 21.24 -15.59
CA ILE A 249 3.61 20.53 -16.79
C ILE A 249 4.19 21.16 -18.06
N ALA A 250 4.13 22.48 -18.18
CA ALA A 250 4.67 23.20 -19.32
C ALA A 250 6.19 22.98 -19.48
N HIS A 251 6.93 22.98 -18.37
CA HIS A 251 8.37 22.68 -18.38
C HIS A 251 8.66 21.21 -18.72
N PHE A 252 7.87 20.27 -18.22
CA PHE A 252 8.00 18.85 -18.54
C PHE A 252 7.82 18.56 -20.04
N TYR A 253 6.98 19.34 -20.71
CA TYR A 253 6.74 19.27 -22.15
C TYR A 253 7.44 20.41 -22.92
N GLU A 254 8.49 21.02 -22.37
CA GLU A 254 9.19 22.12 -23.02
C GLU A 254 9.71 21.71 -24.41
N GLY A 255 9.42 22.54 -25.41
CA GLY A 255 9.76 22.26 -26.81
C GLY A 255 8.80 21.31 -27.54
N LEU A 256 7.70 20.89 -26.89
CA LEU A 256 6.65 20.05 -27.47
C LEU A 256 5.33 20.84 -27.57
N ASN A 257 4.58 20.61 -28.66
CA ASN A 257 3.30 21.29 -28.87
C ASN A 257 2.18 20.61 -28.04
N ILE A 258 1.82 21.21 -26.91
CA ILE A 258 0.78 20.72 -26.00
C ILE A 258 -0.27 21.80 -25.72
N GLU A 259 -1.49 21.38 -25.41
CA GLU A 259 -2.57 22.25 -24.94
C GLU A 259 -2.87 21.94 -23.48
N ILE A 260 -2.80 22.96 -22.60
CA ILE A 260 -3.10 22.84 -21.16
C ILE A 260 -4.41 23.58 -20.89
N ILE A 261 -5.49 22.81 -20.72
CA ILE A 261 -6.86 23.29 -20.52
C ILE A 261 -7.21 23.26 -19.03
#